data_AF-A0A485B1L6-F1
#
_entry.id   AF-A0A485B1L6-F1
#
_cell.length_a   1.000
_cell.length_b   1.000
_cell.length_c   1.000
_cell.angle_alpha   90.00
_cell.angle_beta   90.00
_cell.angle_gamma   90.00
#
_symmetry.space_group_name_H-M   'P 1'
#
loop_
_entity.id
_entity.type
_entity.pdbx_description
1 polymer ?
#
loop_
_entity_poly.entity_id
_entity_poly.type
_entity_poly.pdbx_seq_one_letter_code
_entity_poly.pdbx_strand_id
1 'polypeptide(L)'
;MFIGSCTNSRIEDLRAAAEVAKGRKVAPGVQALVVPGSGPVKAQAEAEGLDKIFIEAGFEWRLPGCSMCLAMNNDRLNPGERCASTSNRNFEGRQGRGGRTHLVSPAMAAAAAVTGHFADIRDIK
;
A
#
# COMPACT_ATOMS: atom_id res chain seq x y z
N MET A 1 0.09 -6.18 -1.87
CA MET A 1 0.34 -5.16 -0.82
C MET A 1 -0.46 -3.91 -1.16
N PHE A 2 -1.09 -3.28 -0.17
CA PHE A 2 -1.99 -2.15 -0.39
C PHE A 2 -1.81 -1.01 0.63
N ILE A 3 -1.35 0.14 0.16
CA ILE A 3 -1.38 1.42 0.89
C ILE A 3 -2.52 2.24 0.30
N GLY A 4 -3.63 2.41 1.02
CA GLY A 4 -4.84 2.98 0.44
C GLY A 4 -6.07 2.88 1.34
N SER A 5 -6.49 3.96 1.98
CA SER A 5 -7.80 4.03 2.63
C SER A 5 -8.13 5.46 3.02
N CYS A 6 -9.39 5.73 3.33
CA CYS A 6 -9.78 6.98 3.99
C CYS A 6 -9.16 7.14 5.39
N THR A 7 -8.58 6.09 5.98
CA THR A 7 -7.99 6.12 7.32
C THR A 7 -6.46 6.22 7.34
N ASN A 8 -5.77 5.68 6.35
CA ASN A 8 -4.31 5.50 6.38
C ASN A 8 -3.64 5.80 5.03
N SER A 9 -4.07 6.90 4.41
CA SER A 9 -3.46 7.43 3.18
C SER A 9 -3.47 8.96 3.17
N ARG A 10 -3.24 9.54 4.35
CA ARG A 10 -2.93 10.97 4.50
C ARG A 10 -1.47 11.22 4.11
N ILE A 11 -1.07 12.49 4.05
CA ILE A 11 0.28 12.82 3.61
C ILE A 11 1.35 12.22 4.52
N GLU A 12 1.15 12.21 5.83
CA GLU A 12 2.05 11.61 6.82
C GLU A 12 2.17 10.08 6.65
N ASP A 13 1.08 9.41 6.26
CA ASP A 13 1.06 7.97 5.98
C ASP A 13 1.91 7.66 4.74
N LEU A 14 1.77 8.47 3.68
CA LEU A 14 2.55 8.33 2.45
C LEU A 14 4.02 8.62 2.66
N ARG A 15 4.37 9.66 3.45
CA ARG A 15 5.76 9.95 3.82
C ARG A 15 6.39 8.77 4.57
N ALA A 16 5.69 8.24 5.58
CA ALA A 16 6.20 7.11 6.36
C ALA A 16 6.45 5.86 5.50
N ALA A 17 5.57 5.59 4.53
CA ALA A 17 5.78 4.51 3.57
C ALA A 17 6.91 4.81 2.57
N ALA A 18 7.03 6.06 2.11
CA ALA A 18 8.06 6.48 1.15
C ALA A 18 9.47 6.38 1.75
N GLU A 19 9.66 6.73 3.03
CA GLU A 19 10.95 6.56 3.72
C GLU A 19 11.44 5.10 3.68
N VAL A 20 10.51 4.14 3.81
CA VAL A 20 10.84 2.71 3.69
C VAL A 20 11.05 2.29 2.23
N ALA A 21 10.29 2.84 1.28
CA ALA A 21 10.41 2.48 -0.14
C ALA A 21 11.68 3.06 -0.80
N LYS A 22 12.18 4.20 -0.31
CA LYS A 22 13.29 4.94 -0.91
C LYS A 22 14.56 4.10 -1.06
N GLY A 23 15.10 4.07 -2.28
CA GLY A 23 16.31 3.30 -2.61
C GLY A 23 16.11 1.78 -2.65
N ARG A 24 14.88 1.28 -2.49
CA ARG A 24 14.55 -0.15 -2.53
C ARG A 24 13.67 -0.48 -3.73
N LYS A 25 13.44 -1.77 -3.97
CA LYS A 25 12.53 -2.27 -5.00
C LYS A 25 11.52 -3.23 -4.39
N VAL A 26 10.30 -3.23 -4.91
CA VAL A 26 9.27 -4.22 -4.60
C VAL A 26 9.81 -5.61 -4.91
N ALA A 27 9.60 -6.54 -3.98
CA ALA A 27 10.11 -7.91 -4.11
C ALA A 27 9.47 -8.64 -5.30
N PRO A 28 10.21 -9.55 -5.97
CA PRO A 28 9.65 -10.35 -7.05
C PRO A 28 8.37 -11.07 -6.65
N GLY A 29 7.35 -11.01 -7.52
CA GLY A 29 6.05 -11.64 -7.28
C GLY A 29 5.11 -10.88 -6.35
N VAL A 30 5.51 -9.70 -5.84
CA VAL A 30 4.62 -8.83 -5.06
C VAL A 30 4.00 -7.77 -5.96
N GLN A 31 2.67 -7.71 -5.98
CA GLN A 31 1.95 -6.52 -6.46
C GLN A 31 1.82 -5.49 -5.34
N ALA A 32 2.21 -4.25 -5.60
CA ALA A 32 2.25 -3.18 -4.62
C ALA A 32 1.47 -1.95 -5.11
N LEU A 33 0.35 -1.64 -4.46
CA LEU A 33 -0.53 -0.52 -4.84
C LEU A 33 -0.41 0.61 -3.81
N VAL A 34 -0.34 1.85 -4.29
CA VAL A 34 -0.44 3.07 -3.46
C VAL A 34 -1.55 3.97 -3.99
N VAL A 35 -2.53 4.24 -3.13
CA VAL A 35 -3.75 4.99 -3.43
C VAL A 35 -3.85 6.16 -2.45
N PRO A 36 -3.63 7.42 -2.90
CA PRO A 36 -3.78 8.59 -2.04
C PRO A 36 -5.22 8.71 -1.49
N GLY A 37 -5.36 9.22 -0.26
CA GLY A 37 -6.67 9.33 0.39
C GLY A 37 -7.60 10.37 -0.24
N SER A 38 -7.05 11.35 -0.96
CA SER A 38 -7.81 12.41 -1.65
C SER A 38 -6.99 13.06 -2.77
N GLY A 39 -7.67 13.85 -3.63
CA GLY A 39 -7.04 14.68 -4.65
C GLY A 39 -5.97 15.64 -4.09
N PRO A 40 -6.29 16.43 -3.05
CA PRO A 40 -5.30 17.30 -2.40
C PRO A 40 -4.09 16.55 -1.84
N VAL A 41 -4.29 15.39 -1.20
CA VAL A 41 -3.17 14.57 -0.69
C VAL A 41 -2.29 14.07 -1.83
N LYS A 42 -2.89 13.64 -2.95
CA LYS A 42 -2.14 13.24 -4.14
C LYS A 42 -1.30 14.38 -4.70
N ALA A 43 -1.91 15.54 -4.91
CA ALA A 43 -1.22 16.72 -5.43
C ALA A 43 -0.05 17.13 -4.52
N GLN A 44 -0.26 17.07 -3.19
CA GLN A 44 0.80 17.33 -2.22
C GLN A 44 1.92 16.28 -2.28
N ALA A 45 1.56 14.99 -2.33
CA ALA A 45 2.54 13.90 -2.42
C ALA A 45 3.40 14.00 -3.70
N GLU A 46 2.79 14.41 -4.81
CA GLU A 46 3.48 14.64 -6.09
C GLU A 46 4.37 15.89 -6.05
N ALA A 47 3.92 16.97 -5.40
CA ALA A 47 4.74 18.16 -5.17
C ALA A 47 5.97 17.86 -4.28
N GLU A 48 5.84 16.92 -3.33
CA GLU A 48 6.92 16.42 -2.48
C GLU A 48 7.79 15.35 -3.16
N GLY A 49 7.40 14.86 -4.34
CA GLY A 49 8.10 13.81 -5.07
C GLY A 49 7.96 12.40 -4.49
N LEU A 50 6.98 12.16 -3.62
CA LEU A 50 6.73 10.85 -3.01
C LEU A 50 6.26 9.84 -4.06
N ASP A 51 5.49 10.29 -5.05
CA ASP A 51 5.06 9.50 -6.21
C ASP A 51 6.27 8.89 -6.95
N LYS A 52 7.33 9.68 -7.14
CA LYS A 52 8.55 9.24 -7.81
C LYS A 52 9.27 8.16 -7.01
N ILE A 53 9.32 8.29 -5.69
CA ILE A 53 9.90 7.27 -4.80
C ILE A 53 9.14 5.95 -4.95
N PHE A 54 7.81 6.00 -4.93
CA PHE A 54 6.97 4.81 -5.09
C PHE A 54 7.13 4.18 -6.48
N ILE A 55 7.05 4.97 -7.55
CA ILE A 55 7.20 4.50 -8.93
C ILE A 55 8.58 3.90 -9.15
N GLU A 56 9.63 4.57 -8.67
CA GLU A 56 11.00 4.06 -8.75
C GLU A 56 11.12 2.73 -8.03
N ALA A 57 10.54 2.60 -6.83
CA ALA A 57 10.53 1.35 -6.08
C ALA A 57 9.69 0.24 -6.74
N GLY A 58 8.88 0.55 -7.77
CA GLY A 58 8.06 -0.42 -8.49
C GLY A 58 6.64 -0.55 -7.94
N PHE A 59 6.18 0.40 -7.12
CA PHE A 59 4.79 0.50 -6.70
C PHE A 59 3.94 1.12 -7.81
N GLU A 60 2.70 0.66 -7.90
CA GLU A 60 1.70 1.26 -8.77
C GLU A 60 1.08 2.49 -8.08
N TRP A 61 1.41 3.68 -8.59
CA TRP A 61 0.84 4.95 -8.12
C TRP A 61 -0.55 5.19 -8.74
N ARG A 62 -1.60 5.10 -7.93
CA ARG A 62 -2.99 5.15 -8.41
C ARG A 62 -3.64 6.53 -8.22
N LEU A 63 -4.83 6.68 -8.80
CA LEU A 63 -5.71 7.83 -8.53
C LEU A 63 -6.36 7.69 -7.15
N PRO A 64 -6.74 8.81 -6.50
CA PRO A 64 -7.39 8.76 -5.21
C PRO A 64 -8.73 8.03 -5.28
N GLY A 65 -9.03 7.19 -4.29
CA GLY A 65 -10.30 6.44 -4.25
C GLY A 65 -10.31 5.28 -3.26
N CYS A 66 -11.41 4.54 -3.21
CA CYS A 66 -11.55 3.41 -2.30
C CYS A 66 -10.74 2.18 -2.73
N SER A 67 -10.56 1.93 -4.04
CA SER A 67 -9.74 0.83 -4.58
C SER A 67 -9.98 -0.51 -3.82
N MET A 68 -8.92 -1.24 -3.49
CA MET A 68 -8.95 -2.51 -2.78
C MET A 68 -9.51 -2.41 -1.36
N CYS A 69 -9.63 -1.22 -0.76
CA CYS A 69 -10.28 -1.05 0.56
C CYS A 69 -11.75 -1.47 0.52
N LEU A 70 -12.38 -1.35 -0.65
CA LEU A 70 -13.75 -1.78 -0.92
C LEU A 70 -13.84 -2.91 -1.96
N ALA A 71 -12.78 -3.11 -2.75
CA ALA A 71 -12.67 -4.17 -3.76
C ALA A 71 -13.83 -4.20 -4.77
N MET A 72 -14.39 -3.03 -5.09
CA MET A 72 -15.46 -2.86 -6.08
C MET A 72 -14.93 -2.75 -7.52
N ASN A 73 -13.64 -2.54 -7.69
CA ASN A 73 -12.97 -2.47 -8.98
C ASN A 73 -12.13 -3.74 -9.23
N ASN A 74 -11.19 -3.68 -10.16
CA ASN A 74 -10.28 -4.81 -10.43
C ASN A 74 -9.18 -4.95 -9.38
N ASP A 75 -9.06 -4.00 -8.44
CA ASP A 75 -8.13 -4.10 -7.31
C ASP A 75 -8.76 -5.02 -6.25
N ARG A 76 -8.54 -6.32 -6.40
CA ARG A 76 -9.06 -7.36 -5.50
C ARG A 76 -8.07 -8.52 -5.37
N LEU A 77 -8.14 -9.22 -4.26
CA LEU A 77 -7.39 -10.46 -4.04
C LEU A 77 -8.07 -11.63 -4.75
N ASN A 78 -7.24 -12.48 -5.35
CA ASN A 78 -7.64 -13.81 -5.82
C ASN A 78 -7.70 -14.80 -4.64
N PRO A 79 -8.42 -15.92 -4.78
CA PRO A 79 -8.43 -16.98 -3.78
C PRO A 79 -7.00 -17.45 -3.44
N GLY A 80 -6.68 -17.53 -2.15
CA GLY A 80 -5.37 -17.94 -1.65
C GLY A 80 -4.33 -16.81 -1.53
N GLU A 81 -4.58 -15.65 -2.13
CA GLU A 81 -3.68 -14.49 -2.00
C GLU A 81 -3.73 -13.86 -0.61
N ARG A 82 -2.63 -13.19 -0.27
CA ARG A 82 -2.48 -12.46 0.99
C ARG A 82 -2.13 -11.01 0.75
N CYS A 83 -2.66 -10.12 1.57
CA CYS A 83 -2.39 -8.69 1.50
C CYS A 83 -1.97 -8.12 2.85
N ALA A 84 -0.81 -7.50 2.90
CA ALA A 84 -0.51 -6.47 3.90
C ALA A 84 -1.22 -5.18 3.46
N SER A 85 -2.16 -4.71 4.27
CA SER A 85 -3.14 -3.68 3.92
C SER A 85 -3.23 -2.61 4.99
N THR A 86 -3.28 -1.36 4.55
CA THR A 86 -3.55 -0.18 5.40
C THR A 86 -5.04 0.16 5.47
N SER A 87 -5.92 -0.76 5.04
CA SER A 87 -7.35 -0.65 5.34
C SER A 87 -7.58 -0.70 6.85
N ASN A 88 -8.79 -0.33 7.30
CA ASN A 88 -9.24 -0.52 8.67
C ASN A 88 -10.11 -1.77 8.85
N ARG A 89 -10.33 -2.57 7.78
CA ARG A 89 -11.22 -3.73 7.78
C ARG A 89 -10.58 -4.92 7.07
N ASN A 90 -10.65 -6.09 7.70
CA ASN A 90 -10.09 -7.35 7.17
C ASN A 90 -11.02 -8.57 7.33
N PHE A 91 -12.34 -8.35 7.49
CA PHE A 91 -13.29 -9.46 7.53
C PHE A 91 -13.27 -10.26 6.21
N GLU A 92 -13.70 -11.52 6.26
CA GLU A 92 -13.63 -12.43 5.11
C GLU A 92 -14.34 -11.87 3.88
N GLY A 93 -13.69 -11.98 2.73
CA GLY A 93 -14.22 -11.45 1.47
C GLY A 93 -14.08 -9.94 1.28
N ARG A 94 -13.61 -9.18 2.29
CA ARG A 94 -13.57 -7.71 2.23
C ARG A 94 -12.78 -7.16 1.05
N GLN A 95 -11.58 -7.69 0.82
CA GLN A 95 -10.69 -7.27 -0.26
C GLN A 95 -10.65 -8.27 -1.42
N GLY A 96 -11.51 -9.28 -1.40
CA GLY A 96 -11.52 -10.39 -2.36
C GLY A 96 -11.93 -11.70 -1.70
N ARG A 97 -12.75 -12.49 -2.40
CA ARG A 97 -13.25 -13.78 -1.89
C ARG A 97 -12.10 -14.79 -1.81
N GLY A 98 -11.94 -15.41 -0.63
CA GLY A 98 -10.88 -16.39 -0.39
C GLY A 98 -9.48 -15.79 -0.23
N GLY A 99 -9.35 -14.46 -0.26
CA GLY A 99 -8.11 -13.75 0.08
C GLY A 99 -8.01 -13.49 1.58
N ARG A 100 -6.79 -13.30 2.08
CA ARG A 100 -6.53 -12.98 3.49
C ARG A 100 -5.85 -11.62 3.65
N THR A 101 -6.49 -10.73 4.39
CA THR A 101 -5.98 -9.39 4.68
C THR A 101 -5.39 -9.32 6.07
N HIS A 102 -4.21 -8.70 6.16
CA HIS A 102 -3.51 -8.37 7.39
C HIS A 102 -3.46 -6.85 7.52
N LEU A 103 -4.05 -6.32 8.60
CA LEU A 103 -4.05 -4.89 8.87
C LEU A 103 -2.69 -4.47 9.43
N VAL A 104 -2.07 -3.48 8.80
CA VAL A 104 -0.74 -2.98 9.18
C VAL A 104 -0.62 -1.46 8.97
N SER A 105 0.40 -0.86 9.58
CA SER A 105 0.75 0.55 9.34
C SER A 105 1.28 0.78 7.91
N PRO A 106 1.27 2.01 7.39
CA PRO A 106 1.83 2.34 6.07
C PRO A 106 3.29 1.94 5.91
N ALA A 107 4.11 2.21 6.92
CA ALA A 107 5.52 1.87 6.90
C ALA A 107 5.74 0.34 6.87
N MET A 108 4.93 -0.44 7.61
CA MET A 108 4.98 -1.90 7.57
C MET A 108 4.46 -2.46 6.24
N ALA A 109 3.44 -1.83 5.65
CA ALA A 109 2.97 -2.22 4.31
C ALA A 109 4.09 -2.05 3.27
N ALA A 110 4.80 -0.91 3.29
CA ALA A 110 5.97 -0.68 2.43
C ALA A 110 7.11 -1.67 2.70
N ALA A 111 7.42 -1.95 3.97
CA ALA A 111 8.42 -2.94 4.36
C ALA A 111 8.09 -4.34 3.83
N ALA A 112 6.84 -4.77 3.95
CA ALA A 112 6.40 -6.05 3.40
C ALA A 112 6.44 -6.08 1.86
N ALA A 113 6.22 -4.94 1.20
CA ALA A 113 6.32 -4.83 -0.25
C ALA A 113 7.74 -5.08 -0.76
N VAL A 114 8.74 -4.48 -0.09
CA VAL A 114 10.15 -4.55 -0.52
C VAL A 114 10.87 -5.82 -0.07
N THR A 115 10.39 -6.47 0.99
CA THR A 115 10.96 -7.74 1.48
C THR A 115 10.23 -8.99 0.96
N GLY A 116 8.99 -8.86 0.51
CA GLY A 116 8.19 -9.99 0.02
C GLY A 116 7.49 -10.81 1.11
N HIS A 117 7.67 -10.46 2.38
CA HIS A 117 7.05 -11.13 3.52
C HIS A 117 6.85 -10.16 4.69
N PHE A 118 6.19 -10.58 5.78
CA PHE A 118 6.20 -9.79 7.00
C PHE A 118 7.60 -9.78 7.60
N ALA A 119 8.12 -8.59 7.86
CA ALA A 119 9.43 -8.36 8.44
C ALA A 119 9.30 -7.44 9.66
N ASP A 120 10.32 -7.41 10.51
CA ASP A 120 10.38 -6.38 11.54
C ASP A 120 10.82 -5.06 10.91
N ILE A 121 9.98 -4.04 11.02
CA ILE A 121 10.29 -2.73 10.43
C ILE A 121 11.50 -2.06 11.07
N ARG A 122 11.86 -2.43 12.31
CA ARG A 122 13.01 -1.87 13.03
C ARG A 122 14.34 -2.28 12.39
N ASP A 123 14.33 -3.40 11.66
CA ASP A 123 15.49 -3.94 10.96
C ASP A 123 15.59 -3.41 9.52
N ILE A 124 14.62 -2.59 9.07
CA ILE A 124 14.55 -2.00 7.74
C ILE A 124 14.73 -0.49 7.88
N LYS A 125 15.99 -0.03 7.87
CA LYS A 125 16.37 1.39 7.84
C LYS A 125 16.88 1.78 6.47
#